data_AF-A0ABD1NZ06-F1
#
_entry.id   AF-A0ABD1NZ06-F1
#
_cell.length_a   1.000
_cell.length_b   1.000
_cell.length_c   1.000
_cell.angle_alpha   90.00
_cell.angle_beta   90.00
_cell.angle_gamma   90.00
#
_symmetry.space_group_name_H-M   'P 1'
#
loop_
_entity.id
_entity.type
_entity.pdbx_description
1 polymer ?
#
loop_
_entity_poly.entity_id
_entity_poly.type
_entity_poly.pdbx_seq_one_letter_code
_entity_poly.pdbx_strand_id
1 'polypeptide(L)'
;MSSSESTDEDDAQDIEDIEDLEPIPWKAIVFTPIPRKTKYSLVADRKTKTGFWKIKKGPKLVPYGLDMVAYKREFDFYEVNTLRGRFTGISMIEYRLTNRPGNNVNARFLYRHVACVVTRNSLG
;
A
#
# COMPACT_ATOMS: atom_id res chain seq x y z
N MET A 1 10.78 -25.13 65.16
CA MET A 1 9.81 -25.50 64.11
C MET A 1 10.20 -24.71 62.87
N SER A 2 10.87 -25.37 61.92
CA SER A 2 11.14 -24.83 60.57
C SER A 2 9.91 -25.01 59.70
N SER A 3 9.59 -24.02 58.88
CA SER A 3 8.95 -24.12 57.54
C SER A 3 8.84 -22.69 57.00
N SER A 4 9.86 -22.17 56.29
CA SER A 4 10.05 -22.24 54.84
C SER A 4 9.03 -21.42 54.06
N GLU A 5 9.39 -20.17 53.78
CA GLU A 5 8.78 -19.29 52.78
C GLU A 5 9.00 -19.88 51.38
N SER A 6 7.92 -20.04 50.62
CA SER A 6 7.96 -20.41 49.20
C SER A 6 7.82 -19.14 48.36
N THR A 7 8.92 -18.70 47.77
CA THR A 7 8.92 -17.75 46.65
C THR A 7 8.57 -18.51 45.38
N ASP A 8 7.33 -18.34 44.92
CA ASP A 8 6.93 -18.70 43.57
C ASP A 8 7.51 -17.65 42.61
N GLU A 9 8.72 -17.91 42.11
CA GLU A 9 9.28 -17.22 40.96
C GLU A 9 8.61 -17.79 39.72
N ASP A 10 7.54 -17.14 39.26
CA ASP A 10 6.97 -17.36 37.94
C ASP A 10 8.02 -16.95 36.90
N ASP A 11 8.60 -17.95 36.24
CA ASP A 11 9.44 -17.85 35.05
C ASP A 11 8.68 -17.12 33.93
N ALA A 12 8.75 -15.80 33.93
CA ALA A 12 8.43 -14.99 32.77
C ALA A 12 9.48 -15.29 31.70
N GLN A 13 9.18 -16.23 30.82
CA GLN A 13 10.03 -16.52 29.66
C GLN A 13 10.29 -15.22 28.89
N ASP A 14 11.58 -14.93 28.72
CA ASP A 14 12.11 -13.82 27.95
C ASP A 14 11.45 -13.75 26.57
N ILE A 15 10.57 -12.76 26.38
CA ILE A 15 10.09 -12.35 25.05
C ILE A 15 11.18 -11.44 24.45
N GLU A 16 12.39 -11.97 24.28
CA GLU A 16 13.51 -11.28 23.65
C GLU A 16 13.85 -11.97 22.32
N ASP A 17 12.90 -12.01 21.36
CA ASP A 17 13.18 -12.55 20.00
C ASP A 17 12.20 -12.06 18.92
N ILE A 18 11.44 -10.98 19.15
CA ILE A 18 10.46 -10.47 18.16
C ILE A 18 11.11 -9.55 17.11
N GLU A 19 12.35 -9.10 17.32
CA GLU A 19 12.95 -8.05 16.47
C GLU A 19 13.45 -8.52 15.09
N ASP A 20 13.59 -9.83 14.86
CA ASP A 20 14.13 -10.41 13.62
C ASP A 20 13.08 -11.10 12.71
N LEU A 21 11.79 -10.96 13.00
CA LEU A 21 10.75 -11.55 12.16
C LEU A 21 10.65 -10.82 10.82
N GLU A 22 10.96 -11.55 9.73
CA GLU A 22 10.70 -11.07 8.38
C GLU A 22 9.23 -10.61 8.24
N PRO A 23 8.97 -9.48 7.58
CA PRO A 23 7.61 -9.03 7.38
C PRO A 23 6.79 -10.06 6.60
N ILE A 24 5.65 -10.48 7.17
CA ILE A 24 4.72 -11.42 6.52
C ILE A 24 4.20 -10.80 5.21
N PRO A 25 4.34 -11.47 4.05
CA PRO A 25 3.80 -10.99 2.79
C PRO A 25 2.27 -10.88 2.84
N TRP A 26 1.73 -9.81 2.28
CA TRP A 26 0.28 -9.60 2.24
C TRP A 26 -0.15 -8.84 0.99
N LYS A 27 -1.45 -8.94 0.67
CA LYS A 27 -2.09 -8.25 -0.43
C LYS A 27 -3.43 -7.64 0.01
N ALA A 28 -3.64 -6.37 -0.32
CA ALA A 28 -4.88 -5.65 -0.03
C ALA A 28 -5.41 -4.96 -1.29
N ILE A 29 -6.74 -4.83 -1.38
CA ILE A 29 -7.41 -4.00 -2.38
C ILE A 29 -8.03 -2.82 -1.66
N VAL A 30 -7.64 -1.62 -2.06
CA VAL A 30 -8.09 -0.36 -1.45
C VAL A 30 -8.71 0.53 -2.51
N PHE A 31 -9.91 1.05 -2.26
CA PHE A 31 -10.50 2.08 -3.09
C PHE A 31 -10.23 3.44 -2.48
N THR A 32 -9.51 4.31 -3.19
CA THR A 32 -9.14 5.64 -2.70
C THR A 32 -9.63 6.74 -3.63
N PRO A 33 -10.10 7.90 -3.12
CA PRO A 33 -10.57 8.99 -3.95
C PRO A 33 -9.49 9.52 -4.90
N ILE A 34 -9.88 9.89 -6.12
CA ILE A 34 -9.01 10.59 -7.06
C ILE A 34 -8.70 12.00 -6.51
N PRO A 35 -7.42 12.40 -6.41
CA PRO A 35 -7.06 13.74 -5.98
C PRO A 35 -7.67 14.83 -6.89
N ARG A 36 -8.40 15.78 -6.30
CA ARG A 36 -9.15 16.82 -7.03
C ARG A 36 -8.27 17.88 -7.72
N LYS A 37 -6.99 18.02 -7.35
CA LYS A 37 -6.21 19.25 -7.57
C LYS A 37 -4.98 19.14 -8.49
N THR A 38 -4.92 18.16 -9.37
CA THR A 38 -3.76 18.03 -10.25
C THR A 38 -4.20 17.64 -11.64
N LYS A 39 -4.34 18.65 -12.51
CA LYS A 39 -4.38 18.53 -13.98
C LYS A 39 -3.23 17.66 -14.53
N TYR A 40 -2.23 17.32 -13.70
CA TYR A 40 -1.03 16.55 -14.05
C TYR A 40 -0.66 15.37 -13.10
N SER A 41 -1.54 14.84 -12.23
CA SER A 41 -1.11 13.73 -11.31
C SER A 41 -0.87 12.37 -11.97
N LEU A 42 -0.77 12.33 -13.30
CA LEU A 42 -0.25 11.14 -13.96
C LEU A 42 1.27 10.95 -13.73
N VAL A 43 1.96 11.92 -13.10
CA VAL A 43 3.44 11.99 -13.13
C VAL A 43 4.10 12.21 -11.76
N ALA A 44 3.36 12.55 -10.70
CA ALA A 44 3.98 12.95 -9.43
C ALA A 44 4.01 11.85 -8.35
N ASP A 45 5.13 11.78 -7.64
CA ASP A 45 5.28 10.99 -6.41
C ASP A 45 4.29 11.47 -5.34
N ARG A 46 3.71 10.54 -4.57
CA ARG A 46 2.70 10.85 -3.56
C ARG A 46 3.29 10.79 -2.16
N LYS A 47 3.43 11.94 -1.52
CA LYS A 47 3.90 12.04 -0.13
C LYS A 47 2.80 11.60 0.85
N THR A 48 3.23 10.90 1.88
CA THR A 48 2.43 10.52 3.05
C THR A 48 3.12 11.07 4.31
N LYS A 49 2.55 10.83 5.50
CA LYS A 49 3.20 11.23 6.76
C LYS A 49 4.53 10.50 6.98
N THR A 50 4.65 9.24 6.55
CA THR A 50 5.77 8.34 6.89
C THR A 50 6.76 8.12 5.74
N GLY A 51 6.42 8.55 4.53
CA GLY A 51 7.21 8.25 3.35
C GLY A 51 6.55 8.77 2.07
N PHE A 52 6.92 8.22 0.93
CA PHE A 52 6.34 8.59 -0.36
C PHE A 52 6.22 7.40 -1.32
N TRP A 53 5.19 7.46 -2.16
CA TRP A 53 5.02 6.55 -3.29
C TRP A 53 5.75 7.10 -4.49
N LYS A 54 6.75 6.36 -4.96
CA LYS A 54 7.51 6.69 -6.16
C LYS A 54 6.95 5.93 -7.36
N ILE A 55 6.83 6.59 -8.50
CA ILE A 55 6.41 5.91 -9.73
C ILE A 55 7.50 4.93 -10.18
N LYS A 56 7.14 3.65 -10.30
CA LYS A 56 8.02 2.59 -10.81
C LYS A 56 7.96 2.48 -12.33
N LYS A 57 6.74 2.52 -12.88
CA LYS A 57 6.49 2.50 -14.33
C LYS A 57 5.40 3.48 -14.69
N GLY A 58 5.55 4.11 -15.86
CA GLY A 58 4.54 4.99 -16.42
C GLY A 58 3.19 4.29 -16.64
N PRO A 59 2.11 5.07 -16.86
CA PRO A 59 0.78 4.52 -17.06
C PRO A 59 0.71 3.62 -18.30
N LYS A 60 0.06 2.46 -18.18
CA LYS A 60 -0.25 1.54 -19.28
C LYS A 60 -1.76 1.38 -19.42
N LEU A 61 -2.25 1.28 -20.65
CA LEU A 61 -3.66 0.97 -20.90
C LEU A 61 -3.97 -0.49 -20.52
N VAL A 62 -5.19 -0.71 -20.04
CA VAL A 62 -5.73 -2.02 -19.68
C VAL A 62 -6.91 -2.30 -20.61
N PRO A 63 -6.78 -3.26 -21.54
CA PRO A 63 -7.87 -3.68 -22.40
C PRO A 63 -8.82 -4.63 -21.68
N TYR A 64 -10.10 -4.62 -22.07
CA TYR A 64 -11.08 -5.65 -21.79
C TYR A 64 -11.88 -5.90 -23.06
N GLY A 65 -11.64 -7.04 -23.71
CA GLY A 65 -12.10 -7.26 -25.08
C GLY A 65 -11.46 -6.26 -26.04
N LEU A 66 -12.29 -5.57 -26.83
CA LEU A 66 -11.85 -4.53 -27.78
C LEU A 66 -11.74 -3.13 -27.15
N ASP A 67 -12.21 -2.97 -25.91
CA ASP A 67 -12.29 -1.68 -25.25
C ASP A 67 -11.10 -1.42 -24.33
N MET A 68 -10.66 -0.17 -24.28
CA MET A 68 -9.69 0.31 -23.30
C MET A 68 -10.42 0.82 -22.05
N VAL A 69 -10.40 0.04 -20.98
CA VAL A 69 -11.26 0.28 -19.80
C VAL A 69 -10.57 1.04 -18.68
N ALA A 70 -9.25 0.96 -18.59
CA ALA A 70 -8.50 1.61 -17.52
C ALA A 70 -7.06 1.96 -17.91
N TYR A 71 -6.44 2.83 -17.11
CA TYR A 71 -5.00 2.96 -16.99
C TYR A 71 -4.55 2.21 -15.74
N LYS A 72 -3.44 1.48 -15.83
CA LYS A 72 -2.70 0.95 -14.68
C LYS A 72 -1.39 1.69 -14.48
N ARG A 73 -0.97 1.87 -13.23
CA ARG A 73 0.34 2.43 -12.86
C ARG A 73 0.93 1.66 -11.68
N GLU A 74 2.25 1.48 -11.71
CA GLU A 74 3.00 0.82 -10.64
C GLU A 74 3.75 1.86 -9.79
N PHE A 75 3.70 1.69 -8.48
CA PHE A 75 4.42 2.50 -7.50
C PHE A 75 5.16 1.61 -6.51
N ASP A 76 6.27 2.12 -5.98
CA ASP A 76 6.99 1.54 -4.85
C ASP A 76 6.96 2.54 -3.68
N PHE A 77 6.79 2.06 -2.45
CA PHE A 77 6.77 2.90 -1.26
C PHE A 77 8.14 2.96 -0.60
N TYR A 78 8.58 4.19 -0.33
CA TYR A 78 9.82 4.49 0.33
C TYR A 78 9.55 5.16 1.67
N GLU A 79 10.16 4.64 2.73
CA GLU A 79 10.12 5.23 4.07
C GLU A 79 11.08 6.41 4.17
N VAL A 80 10.75 7.36 5.05
CA VAL A 80 11.44 8.64 5.25
C VAL A 80 11.23 9.61 4.10
N ASN A 81 10.77 10.83 4.43
CA ASN A 81 10.35 11.84 3.47
C ASN A 81 11.53 12.60 2.81
N THR A 82 12.67 11.92 2.61
CA THR A 82 13.88 12.45 1.97
C THR A 82 14.19 11.72 0.67
N LEU A 83 14.98 12.34 -0.21
CA LEU A 83 15.42 11.73 -1.49
C LEU A 83 16.24 10.43 -1.32
N ARG A 84 16.59 10.07 -0.08
CA ARG A 84 17.32 8.85 0.32
C ARG A 84 16.42 7.80 0.98
N GLY A 85 15.10 7.91 0.82
CA GLY A 85 14.17 6.97 1.45
C GLY A 85 14.52 5.51 1.16
N ARG A 86 14.29 4.62 2.13
CA ARG A 86 14.55 3.18 1.99
C ARG A 86 13.32 2.52 1.39
N PHE A 87 13.51 1.66 0.38
CA PHE A 87 12.42 0.86 -0.15
C PHE A 87 11.91 -0.10 0.94
N THR A 88 10.59 -0.16 1.10
CA THR A 88 9.94 -0.87 2.21
C THR A 88 9.49 -2.30 1.86
N GLY A 89 9.69 -2.74 0.62
CA GLY A 89 9.09 -3.98 0.12
C GLY A 89 7.63 -3.83 -0.26
N ILE A 90 7.03 -2.64 -0.08
CA ILE A 90 5.64 -2.36 -0.40
C ILE A 90 5.54 -1.75 -1.80
N SER A 91 4.75 -2.38 -2.65
CA SER A 91 4.42 -1.93 -4.00
C SER A 91 2.90 -1.75 -4.15
N MET A 92 2.50 -0.94 -5.11
CA MET A 92 1.10 -0.68 -5.43
C MET A 92 0.87 -0.65 -6.94
N ILE A 93 -0.21 -1.28 -7.38
CA ILE A 93 -0.77 -1.10 -8.72
C ILE A 93 -2.07 -0.30 -8.60
N GLU A 94 -2.07 0.91 -9.14
CA GLU A 94 -3.25 1.77 -9.23
C GLU A 94 -3.96 1.53 -10.56
N TYR A 95 -5.27 1.31 -10.52
CA TYR A 95 -6.17 1.23 -11.66
C TYR A 95 -7.14 2.39 -11.66
N ARG A 96 -7.21 3.10 -12.79
CA ARG A 96 -8.10 4.24 -13.01
C ARG A 96 -8.89 4.05 -14.28
N LEU A 97 -10.21 4.14 -14.21
CA LEU A 97 -11.08 4.04 -15.38
C LEU A 97 -10.81 5.17 -16.39
N THR A 98 -10.80 4.82 -17.68
CA THR A 98 -10.57 5.74 -18.81
C THR A 98 -11.82 6.56 -19.14
N ASN A 99 -12.98 5.91 -19.19
CA ASN A 99 -14.23 6.50 -19.64
C ASN A 99 -15.11 6.95 -18.48
N ARG A 100 -15.69 8.15 -18.59
CA ARG A 100 -16.80 8.53 -17.71
C ARG A 100 -17.94 7.56 -17.99
N PRO A 101 -18.47 6.87 -16.97
CA PRO A 101 -19.74 6.22 -17.17
C PRO A 101 -20.78 7.30 -17.47
N GLY A 102 -21.79 6.97 -18.28
CA GLY A 102 -22.92 7.86 -18.53
C GLY A 102 -23.70 8.21 -17.25
N ASN A 103 -24.98 8.53 -17.35
CA ASN A 103 -25.80 8.94 -16.20
C ASN A 103 -26.04 7.86 -15.11
N ASN A 104 -25.28 6.76 -15.11
CA ASN A 104 -25.34 5.73 -14.08
C ASN A 104 -24.69 6.22 -12.77
N VAL A 105 -25.51 6.44 -11.75
CA VAL A 105 -25.13 6.99 -10.44
C VAL A 105 -24.14 6.07 -9.70
N ASN A 106 -24.28 4.75 -9.81
CA ASN A 106 -23.35 3.79 -9.19
C ASN A 106 -21.96 3.86 -9.83
N ALA A 107 -21.92 4.09 -11.12
CA ALA A 107 -20.66 4.20 -11.85
C ALA A 107 -19.95 5.55 -11.57
N ARG A 108 -20.66 6.59 -11.13
CA ARG A 108 -20.04 7.86 -10.69
C ARG A 108 -19.14 7.69 -9.48
N PHE A 109 -19.46 6.75 -8.56
CA PHE A 109 -18.58 6.43 -7.42
C PHE A 109 -17.24 5.89 -7.90
N LEU A 110 -17.27 4.87 -8.78
CA LEU A 110 -16.08 4.25 -9.35
C LEU A 110 -15.24 5.24 -10.17
N TYR A 111 -15.88 6.19 -10.85
CA TYR A 111 -15.15 7.22 -11.61
C TYR A 111 -14.47 8.27 -10.72
N ARG A 112 -14.83 8.36 -9.45
CA ARG A 112 -14.22 9.28 -8.47
C ARG A 112 -13.16 8.60 -7.60
N HIS A 113 -12.97 7.30 -7.76
CA HIS A 113 -11.98 6.52 -7.01
C HIS A 113 -11.00 5.85 -7.98
N VAL A 114 -9.88 5.41 -7.43
CA VAL A 114 -8.99 4.45 -8.07
C VAL A 114 -8.97 3.19 -7.21
N ALA A 115 -8.85 2.05 -7.88
CA ALA A 115 -8.60 0.78 -7.20
C ALA A 115 -7.09 0.59 -7.08
N CYS A 116 -6.60 0.39 -5.87
CA CYS A 116 -5.20 0.15 -5.59
C CYS A 116 -5.02 -1.27 -5.08
N VAL A 117 -4.22 -2.07 -5.78
CA VAL A 117 -3.73 -3.35 -5.28
C VAL A 117 -2.41 -3.09 -4.61
N VAL A 118 -2.36 -3.20 -3.29
CA VAL A 118 -1.16 -2.98 -2.49
C VAL A 118 -0.61 -4.33 -2.05
N THR A 119 0.68 -4.53 -2.23
CA THR A 119 1.38 -5.77 -1.89
C THR A 119 2.61 -5.45 -1.07
N ARG A 120 2.85 -6.20 0.00
CA ARG A 120 4.14 -6.25 0.66
C ARG A 120 4.80 -7.58 0.31
N ASN A 121 5.98 -7.51 -0.29
CA ASN A 121 6.81 -8.67 -0.56
C ASN A 121 7.74 -8.93 0.64
N SER A 122 8.18 -10.17 0.83
CA SER A 122 9.32 -10.42 1.72
C SER A 122 10.54 -9.65 1.19
N LEU A 123 11.25 -9.01 2.11
CA LEU A 123 12.51 -8.34 1.83
C LEU A 123 13.57 -9.44 1.94
N GLY A 124 13.81 -10.15 0.84
CA GLY A 124 14.88 -11.16 0.79
C GLY A 124 16.27 -10.56 0.96
#